data_AF-A0A8I3A4X3-F1
#
_entry.id   AF-A0A8I3A4X3-F1
#
_cell.length_a   1.000
_cell.length_b   1.000
_cell.length_c   1.000
_cell.angle_alpha   90.00
_cell.angle_beta   90.00
_cell.angle_gamma   90.00
#
_symmetry.space_group_name_H-M   'P 1'
#
loop_
_entity.id
_entity.type
_entity.pdbx_description
1 polymer ?
#
loop_
_entity_poly.entity_id
_entity_poly.type
_entity_poly.pdbx_seq_one_letter_code
_entity_poly.pdbx_strand_id
1 'polypeptide(L)' 'MALKSVGLSKRHVAQTCQLVAAILHLGNIEFTIDRGRDVDTAVVRNVDVLGIVAEFLGVQPSALETTLAYKTKLVKR' A
#
# COMPACT_ATOMS: atom_id res chain seq x y z
N MET A 1 13.14 -16.28 18.87
CA MET A 1 14.47 -15.95 19.44
C MET A 1 15.54 -15.68 18.38
N ALA A 2 15.46 -16.26 17.17
CA ALA A 2 16.46 -16.09 16.11
C ALA A 2 16.76 -14.62 15.70
N LEU A 3 15.74 -13.77 15.51
CA LEU A 3 15.97 -12.37 15.12
C LEU A 3 16.69 -11.56 16.21
N LYS A 4 16.39 -11.85 17.48
CA LYS A 4 17.06 -11.23 18.62
C LYS A 4 18.51 -11.71 18.75
N SER A 5 18.79 -12.98 18.45
CA SER A 5 20.15 -13.54 18.53
C SER A 5 21.08 -13.02 17.43
N VAL A 6 20.55 -12.56 16.29
CA VAL A 6 21.34 -11.90 15.24
C VAL A 6 21.48 -10.38 15.44
N GLY A 7 21.11 -9.86 16.61
CA GLY A 7 21.33 -8.46 16.98
C GLY A 7 20.22 -7.48 16.61
N LEU A 8 19.06 -7.93 16.13
CA LEU A 8 17.94 -7.02 15.84
C LEU A 8 17.25 -6.56 17.14
N SER A 9 17.07 -5.25 17.26
CA SER A 9 16.28 -4.65 18.34
C SER A 9 14.81 -5.04 18.21
N LYS A 10 14.06 -5.00 19.32
CA LYS A 10 12.60 -5.22 19.30
C LYS A 10 11.90 -4.27 18.31
N ARG A 11 12.37 -3.03 18.22
CA ARG A 11 11.88 -2.02 17.27
C ARG A 11 12.09 -2.46 15.83
N HIS A 12 13.31 -2.91 15.48
CA HIS A 12 13.60 -3.36 14.11
C HIS A 12 12.75 -4.57 13.73
N VAL A 13 12.59 -5.54 14.64
CA VAL A 13 11.72 -6.70 14.39
C VAL A 13 10.28 -6.26 14.13
N ALA A 14 9.73 -5.36 14.94
CA ALA A 14 8.37 -4.84 14.75
C ALA A 14 8.22 -4.13 13.40
N GLN A 15 9.18 -3.28 13.02
CA GLN A 15 9.17 -2.58 11.73
C GLN A 15 9.28 -3.53 10.54
N THR A 16 10.10 -4.58 10.64
CA THR A 16 10.17 -5.63 9.61
C THR A 16 8.84 -6.37 9.48
N CYS A 17 8.22 -6.76 10.60
CA CYS A 17 6.91 -7.40 10.59
C CYS A 17 5.82 -6.49 10.03
N GLN A 18 5.84 -5.18 10.36
CA GLN A 18 4.94 -4.18 9.80
C GLN A 18 5.06 -4.11 8.27
N LEU A 19 6.29 -4.12 7.74
CA LEU A 19 6.51 -4.12 6.29
C LEU A 19 6.00 -5.41 5.64
N VAL A 20 6.25 -6.57 6.24
CA VAL A 20 5.73 -7.86 5.74
C VAL A 20 4.20 -7.86 5.77
N ALA A 21 3.58 -7.35 6.84
CA ALA A 21 2.13 -7.20 6.92
C ALA A 21 1.61 -6.27 5.81
N ALA A 22 2.26 -5.13 5.55
CA ALA A 22 1.90 -4.25 4.45
C ALA A 22 1.91 -4.97 3.10
N ILE A 23 2.96 -5.76 2.81
CA ILE A 23 3.08 -6.55 1.57
C ILE A 23 1.93 -7.56 1.45
N LEU A 24 1.59 -8.26 2.53
CA LEU A 24 0.50 -9.24 2.53
C LEU A 24 -0.86 -8.56 2.32
N HIS A 25 -1.12 -7.44 3.00
CA HIS A 25 -2.37 -6.70 2.88
C HIS A 25 -2.54 -6.05 1.51
N LEU A 26 -1.46 -5.64 0.83
CA LEU A 26 -1.51 -5.16 -0.55
C LEU A 26 -2.15 -6.18 -1.50
N GLY A 27 -1.91 -7.48 -1.29
CA GLY A 27 -2.49 -8.55 -2.11
C GLY A 27 -4.01 -8.69 -1.98
N ASN A 28 -4.62 -8.07 -0.98
CA ASN A 28 -6.06 -8.09 -0.74
C ASN A 28 -6.77 -6.83 -1.27
N ILE A 29 -6.06 -5.89 -1.89
CA ILE A 29 -6.69 -4.69 -2.48
C ILE A 29 -7.46 -5.11 -3.73
N GLU A 30 -8.73 -4.72 -3.79
CA GLU A 30 -9.61 -4.95 -4.92
C GLU A 30 -9.86 -3.65 -5.69
N PHE A 31 -9.77 -3.73 -7.02
CA PHE A 31 -10.03 -2.60 -7.91
C PHE A 31 -11.35 -2.81 -8.66
N THR A 32 -12.04 -1.70 -8.91
CA THR A 32 -13.22 -1.63 -9.78
C THR A 32 -13.11 -0.42 -10.70
N ILE A 33 -13.96 -0.35 -11.73
CA ILE A 33 -14.03 0.81 -12.63
C ILE A 33 -15.13 1.76 -12.13
N ASP A 34 -14.81 3.04 -11.97
CA ASP A 34 -15.83 4.07 -11.76
C ASP A 34 -16.49 4.40 -13.11
N ARG A 35 -17.77 4.06 -13.26
CA ARG A 35 -18.54 4.34 -14.48
C ARG A 35 -19.15 5.75 -14.50
N GLY A 36 -19.05 6.50 -13.39
CA GLY A 36 -19.63 7.83 -13.21
C GLY A 36 -18.64 8.99 -13.31
N ARG A 37 -17.34 8.73 -13.20
CA ARG A 37 -16.24 9.68 -13.44
C ARG A 37 -15.29 9.06 -14.44
N ASP A 38 -14.92 9.86 -15.44
CA ASP A 38 -13.85 9.60 -16.42
C ASP A 38 -13.70 8.13 -16.83
N VAL A 39 -14.37 7.78 -17.92
CA VAL A 39 -14.54 6.42 -18.43
C VAL A 39 -13.20 5.69 -18.46
N ASP A 40 -13.08 4.61 -17.66
CA ASP A 40 -11.93 3.69 -17.53
C ASP A 40 -10.89 3.95 -16.42
N THR A 41 -11.20 4.74 -15.39
CA THR A 41 -10.33 4.83 -14.19
C THR A 41 -10.57 3.68 -13.21
N ALA A 42 -9.48 3.02 -12.77
CA ALA A 42 -9.51 2.06 -11.66
C ALA A 42 -9.59 2.78 -10.31
N VAL A 43 -10.54 2.39 -9.46
CA VAL A 43 -10.74 2.88 -8.08
C VAL A 43 -10.71 1.71 -7.11
N VAL A 44 -10.37 1.95 -5.84
CA VAL A 44 -10.33 0.89 -4.83
C VAL A 44 -11.74 0.59 -4.32
N ARG A 45 -12.13 -0.69 -4.34
CA ARG A 45 -13.44 -1.15 -3.85
C ARG A 45 -13.47 -1.26 -2.32
N ASN A 46 -12.38 -1.74 -1.71
CA ASN A 46 -12.25 -2.00 -0.28
C ASN A 46 -11.33 -0.98 0.39
N VAL A 47 -11.87 0.22 0.63
CA VAL A 47 -11.13 1.37 1.17
C VAL A 47 -10.61 1.15 2.60
N ASP A 48 -11.21 0.22 3.33
CA ASP A 48 -10.77 -0.24 4.65
C ASP A 48 -9.41 -0.96 4.57
N VAL A 49 -9.25 -1.87 3.60
CA VAL A 49 -7.98 -2.58 3.37
C VAL A 49 -6.89 -1.61 2.90
N LEU A 50 -7.24 -0.67 2.02
CA LEU A 50 -6.33 0.41 1.61
C LEU A 50 -5.86 1.23 2.82
N GLY A 51 -6.76 1.55 3.75
CA GLY A 51 -6.44 2.28 4.97
C GLY A 51 -5.41 1.55 5.84
N ILE A 52 -5.60 0.24 6.05
CA ILE A 52 -4.67 -0.60 6.82
C ILE A 52 -3.27 -0.60 6.17
N VAL A 53 -3.21 -0.77 4.85
CA VAL A 53 -1.94 -0.75 4.11
C VAL A 53 -1.26 0.62 4.22
N ALA A 54 -2.02 1.70 4.04
CA ALA A 54 -1.50 3.07 4.12
C ALA A 54 -0.95 3.39 5.51
N GLU A 55 -1.62 2.92 6.58
CA GLU A 55 -1.14 3.03 7.95
C GLU A 55 0.19 2.28 8.14
N PHE A 56 0.30 1.04 7.67
CA PHE A 56 1.55 0.28 7.76
C PHE A 56 2.69 0.90 6.94
N LEU A 57 2.41 1.54 5.81
CA LEU A 57 3.41 2.22 4.99
C LEU A 57 3.70 3.65 5.47
N GLY A 58 2.90 4.20 6.38
CA GLY A 58 3.03 5.57 6.87
C GLY A 58 2.73 6.63 5.81
N VAL A 59 1.77 6.36 4.91
CA VAL A 59 1.37 7.28 3.83
C VAL A 59 -0.11 7.62 3.92
N GLN A 60 -0.54 8.64 3.18
CA GLN A 60 -1.96 8.97 3.08
C GLN A 60 -2.70 7.97 2.18
N PRO A 61 -3.88 7.44 2.55
CA PRO A 61 -4.62 6.47 1.74
C PRO A 61 -4.89 6.94 0.31
N SER A 62 -5.25 8.21 0.13
CA SER A 62 -5.48 8.82 -1.19
C SER A 62 -4.23 8.83 -2.08
N ALA A 63 -3.05 9.04 -1.50
CA ALA A 63 -1.79 8.99 -2.23
C ALA A 63 -1.46 7.55 -2.66
N LEU A 64 -1.73 6.58 -1.79
CA LEU A 64 -1.57 5.16 -2.12
C LEU A 64 -2.52 4.73 -3.25
N GLU A 65 -3.80 5.09 -3.16
CA GLU A 65 -4.80 4.81 -4.21
C GLU A 65 -4.39 5.43 -5.54
N THR A 66 -3.98 6.71 -5.54
CA THR A 66 -3.50 7.39 -6.75
C THR A 66 -2.30 6.67 -7.36
N THR A 67 -1.37 6.19 -6.54
CA THR A 67 -0.16 5.49 -6.99
C THR A 67 -0.49 4.13 -7.62
N LEU A 68 -1.52 3.46 -7.12
CA LEU A 68 -1.98 2.16 -7.64
C LEU A 68 -2.85 2.31 -8.91
N ALA A 69 -3.63 3.39 -8.99
CA ALA A 69 -4.51 3.66 -10.12
C ALA A 69 -3.79 4.33 -11.32
N TYR A 70 -2.78 5.17 -11.06
CA TYR A 70 -2.15 6.00 -12.09
C TYR A 70 -0.63 5.82 -12.17
N LYS A 71 -0.15 5.46 -13.36
CA LYS A 71 1.28 5.45 -13.69
C LYS A 71 1.66 6.74 -14.40
N THR A 72 2.37 7.64 -13.71
CA THR A 72 2.91 8.85 -14.33
C THR A 72 4.12 8.53 -15.21
N LYS A 73 4.26 9.23 -16.34
CA LYS A 73 5.40 9.11 -17.26
C LYS A 73 6.03 10.47 -17.45
N LEU A 74 7.32 10.61 -17.12
CA LEU A 74 8.07 11.83 -17.40
C LEU A 74 8.35 11.93 -18.91
N VAL A 75 7.95 13.05 -19.51
CA VAL A 75 8.18 13.32 -20.94
C VAL A 75 9.17 14.48 -21.05
N LYS A 76 10.36 14.22 -21.60
CA LYS A 76 11.30 15.27 -22.02
C LYS A 76 10.90 15.75 -23.41
N ARG A 77 10.94 17.07 -23.62
CA ARG A 77 10.90 17.68 -24.96
C ARG A 77 12.26 17.54 -25.63
#